data_AF-A0A942DC69-F1
#
_entry.id   AF-A0A942DC69-F1
#
_cell.length_a   1.000
_cell.length_b   1.000
_cell.length_c   1.000
_cell.angle_alpha   90.00
_cell.angle_beta   90.00
_cell.angle_gamma   90.00
#
_symmetry.space_group_name_H-M   'P 1'
#
loop_
_entity.id
_entity.type
_entity.pdbx_description
1 polymer ?
#
loop_
_entity_poly.entity_id
_entity_poly.type
_entity_poly.pdbx_seq_one_letter_code
_entity_poly.pdbx_strand_id
1 'polypeptide(L)'
;MHYDNELADEVAQNGFAVIREVVEEDVISKLTFTLEALRKRDKTPSSAGVRHLLKRSALVRKFANSKGILDIATKIVGTNARPVKAILFDKTPDANWYVTWHQDLTIAVKEKIEVTGFGPWSIKDGITHVQPPSEVLQNIVSLRVHLDDCPPENGPIKFIAGSHAMGIMSTFEIAEWRDTREHVCASAARGDVIVMRPLILHSSSQSSMVDHRRVLHIEFVGAELPNGLSWAESSGLDSVELIMAIEEEFGLEIPNEVAENLFTVGQTYEYLRSQLDKADGEECFSQRLFYKLRKALVNNFNLQRREITPESNMSDLVPLEQLEEGWSFLRLYIDQEIPNFEVPSYGLFFKGPSRTLTMRELVFAMMNINRDYQAYKKSSEAEVWNRLVAVVIAQLNVNRDEVTYNASFSKDLGVC
;
A
#
# COMPACT_ATOMS: atom_id res chain seq x y z
N MET A 1 13.06 -28.56 14.26
CA MET A 1 12.30 -28.77 13.00
C MET A 1 10.87 -29.31 13.26
N HIS A 2 10.21 -28.98 14.39
CA HIS A 2 8.89 -29.56 14.73
C HIS A 2 7.80 -28.52 15.08
N TYR A 3 8.08 -27.22 14.94
CA TYR A 3 7.13 -26.15 15.30
C TYR A 3 6.69 -25.28 14.11
N ASP A 4 7.22 -25.48 12.90
CA ASP A 4 6.91 -24.61 11.76
C ASP A 4 5.64 -25.02 10.98
N ASN A 5 5.15 -26.24 11.16
CA ASN A 5 4.01 -26.77 10.39
C ASN A 5 2.64 -26.59 11.06
N GLU A 6 2.57 -26.20 12.34
CA GLU A 6 1.31 -26.20 13.09
C GLU A 6 0.23 -25.29 12.47
N LEU A 7 0.62 -24.09 12.01
CA LEU A 7 -0.29 -23.18 11.31
C LEU A 7 -0.78 -23.74 9.97
N ALA A 8 0.14 -24.31 9.18
CA ALA A 8 -0.18 -24.84 7.86
C ALA A 8 -1.13 -26.05 7.99
N ASP A 9 -0.87 -26.91 8.98
CA ASP A 9 -1.70 -28.07 9.31
C ASP A 9 -3.08 -27.64 9.82
N GLU A 10 -3.15 -26.64 10.71
CA GLU A 10 -4.41 -26.07 11.21
C GLU A 10 -5.26 -25.49 10.07
N VAL A 11 -4.66 -24.67 9.19
CA VAL A 11 -5.36 -24.09 8.04
C VAL A 11 -5.73 -25.17 7.01
N ALA A 12 -4.92 -26.21 6.83
CA ALA A 12 -5.24 -27.33 5.94
C ALA A 12 -6.44 -28.12 6.47
N GLN A 13 -6.52 -28.35 7.79
CA GLN A 13 -7.60 -29.10 8.44
C GLN A 13 -8.89 -28.28 8.54
N ASN A 14 -8.80 -27.05 9.04
CA ASN A 14 -9.97 -26.23 9.40
C ASN A 14 -10.37 -25.24 8.30
N GLY A 15 -9.45 -24.87 7.43
CA GLY A 15 -9.63 -23.84 6.40
C GLY A 15 -9.37 -22.41 6.91
N PHE A 16 -9.11 -22.25 8.21
CA PHE A 16 -8.80 -20.97 8.85
C PHE A 16 -7.96 -21.20 10.11
N ALA A 17 -7.32 -20.13 10.59
CA ALA A 17 -6.62 -20.08 11.88
C ALA A 17 -6.63 -18.63 12.41
N VAL A 18 -6.47 -18.46 13.73
CA VAL A 18 -6.36 -17.12 14.35
C VAL A 18 -4.99 -17.01 15.02
N ILE A 19 -4.18 -16.08 14.53
CA ILE A 19 -2.84 -15.81 15.07
C ILE A 19 -2.93 -14.55 15.92
N ARG A 20 -2.52 -14.66 17.17
CA ARG A 20 -2.60 -13.57 18.15
C ARG A 20 -1.36 -12.69 18.10
N GLU A 21 -1.55 -11.40 18.36
CA GLU A 21 -0.47 -10.43 18.60
C GLU A 21 0.59 -10.41 17.47
N VAL A 22 0.15 -10.52 16.21
CA VAL A 22 1.05 -10.58 15.05
C VAL A 22 1.62 -9.22 14.71
N VAL A 23 0.81 -8.17 14.87
CA VAL A 23 1.16 -6.83 14.44
C VAL A 23 1.27 -5.91 15.64
N GLU A 24 2.44 -5.31 15.78
CA GLU A 24 2.77 -4.34 16.82
C GLU A 24 1.83 -3.11 16.77
N GLU A 25 1.54 -2.54 17.94
CA GLU A 25 0.59 -1.44 18.09
C GLU A 25 1.00 -0.18 17.31
N ASP A 26 2.31 0.08 17.16
CA ASP A 26 2.79 1.23 16.40
C ASP A 26 2.49 1.08 14.89
N VAL A 27 2.61 -0.14 14.35
CA VAL A 27 2.28 -0.47 12.97
C VAL A 27 0.78 -0.41 12.76
N ILE A 28 -0.02 -1.01 13.65
CA ILE A 28 -1.49 -0.95 13.55
C ILE A 28 -1.98 0.50 13.63
N SER A 29 -1.44 1.32 14.52
CA SER A 29 -1.79 2.73 14.63
C SER A 29 -1.53 3.50 13.33
N LYS A 30 -0.34 3.30 12.72
CA LYS A 30 0.01 3.91 11.42
C LYS A 30 -0.94 3.45 10.30
N LEU A 31 -1.23 2.14 10.23
CA LEU A 31 -2.16 1.58 9.25
C LEU A 31 -3.57 2.15 9.43
N THR A 32 -4.08 2.16 10.66
CA THR A 32 -5.40 2.67 11.01
C THR A 32 -5.56 4.12 10.58
N PHE A 33 -4.63 4.99 10.97
CA PHE A 33 -4.63 6.40 10.60
C PHE A 33 -4.63 6.60 9.07
N THR A 34 -3.73 5.91 8.37
CA THR A 34 -3.60 6.00 6.90
C THR A 34 -4.86 5.53 6.18
N LEU A 35 -5.43 4.40 6.63
CA LEU A 35 -6.60 3.79 6.01
C LEU A 35 -7.88 4.57 6.28
N GLU A 36 -8.01 5.19 7.45
CA GLU A 36 -9.12 6.08 7.77
C GLU A 36 -9.11 7.35 6.90
N ALA A 37 -7.92 7.94 6.69
CA ALA A 37 -7.77 9.08 5.78
C ALA A 37 -8.14 8.73 4.34
N LEU A 38 -7.78 7.53 3.87
CA LEU A 38 -8.17 7.03 2.55
C LEU A 38 -9.68 6.81 2.44
N ARG A 39 -10.30 6.22 3.47
CA ARG A 39 -11.75 5.97 3.52
C ARG A 39 -12.56 7.27 3.44
N LYS A 40 -12.21 8.29 4.23
CA LYS A 40 -12.92 9.58 4.24
C LYS A 40 -12.92 10.29 2.87
N ARG A 41 -11.95 9.99 2.00
CA ARG A 41 -11.81 10.60 0.67
C ARG A 41 -12.43 9.78 -0.46
N ASP A 42 -12.84 8.54 -0.21
CA ASP A 42 -13.44 7.68 -1.23
C ASP A 42 -14.88 8.14 -1.52
N LYS A 43 -15.06 8.92 -2.59
CA LYS A 43 -16.35 9.51 -2.99
C LYS A 43 -17.36 8.48 -3.50
N THR A 44 -16.88 7.27 -3.79
CA THR A 44 -17.67 6.09 -4.12
C THR A 44 -17.51 5.09 -2.99
N PRO A 45 -18.18 5.27 -1.84
CA PRO A 45 -18.29 4.21 -0.88
C PRO A 45 -19.11 3.11 -1.54
N SER A 46 -18.45 2.16 -2.20
CA SER A 46 -19.07 0.85 -2.38
C SER A 46 -19.44 0.38 -0.96
N SER A 47 -20.61 -0.22 -0.80
CA SER A 47 -21.13 -0.74 0.47
C SER A 47 -20.28 -1.87 1.07
N ALA A 48 -18.98 -1.97 0.72
CA ALA A 48 -18.10 -3.08 1.03
C ALA A 48 -16.67 -2.64 1.42
N GLY A 49 -16.35 -1.34 1.50
CA GLY A 49 -15.03 -0.85 1.96
C GLY A 49 -14.11 -0.26 0.88
N VAL A 50 -12.87 0.08 1.25
CA VAL A 50 -11.87 0.74 0.37
C VAL A 50 -11.03 -0.31 -0.35
N ARG A 51 -11.09 -0.34 -1.68
CA ARG A 51 -10.39 -1.31 -2.54
C ARG A 51 -9.09 -0.75 -3.13
N HIS A 52 -8.29 -1.65 -3.70
CA HIS A 52 -7.05 -1.35 -4.41
C HIS A 52 -5.95 -0.76 -3.53
N LEU A 53 -5.87 -1.21 -2.29
CA LEU A 53 -4.94 -0.64 -1.32
C LEU A 53 -3.49 -0.97 -1.63
N LEU A 54 -3.19 -2.05 -2.36
CA LEU A 54 -1.82 -2.29 -2.83
C LEU A 54 -1.41 -1.22 -3.85
N LYS A 55 -2.33 -0.66 -4.64
CA LYS A 55 -1.99 0.46 -5.54
C LYS A 55 -2.05 1.83 -4.85
N ARG A 56 -2.98 2.00 -3.92
CA ARG A 56 -3.30 3.31 -3.31
C ARG A 56 -2.47 3.66 -2.08
N SER A 57 -1.77 2.71 -1.46
CA SER A 57 -1.01 2.96 -0.23
C SER A 57 0.34 2.23 -0.24
N ALA A 58 1.43 3.00 -0.32
CA ALA A 58 2.78 2.49 -0.14
C ALA A 58 2.99 1.85 1.24
N LEU A 59 2.32 2.37 2.28
CA LEU A 59 2.37 1.76 3.61
C LEU A 59 1.74 0.36 3.61
N VAL A 60 0.58 0.18 2.98
CA VAL A 60 -0.08 -1.14 2.87
C VAL A 60 0.78 -2.09 2.03
N ARG A 61 1.39 -1.62 0.92
CA ARG A 61 2.34 -2.43 0.16
C ARG A 61 3.51 -2.90 1.01
N LYS A 62 4.17 -1.97 1.70
CA LYS A 62 5.33 -2.28 2.56
C LYS A 62 4.95 -3.24 3.68
N PHE A 63 3.78 -3.04 4.30
CA PHE A 63 3.26 -3.92 5.33
C PHE A 63 2.95 -5.32 4.80
N ALA A 64 2.26 -5.43 3.66
CA ALA A 64 1.92 -6.71 3.04
C ALA A 64 3.16 -7.51 2.61
N ASN A 65 4.26 -6.83 2.27
CA ASN A 65 5.55 -7.44 1.95
C ASN A 65 6.52 -7.49 3.14
N SER A 66 6.07 -7.16 4.35
CA SER A 66 6.91 -7.27 5.54
C SER A 66 7.16 -8.74 5.88
N LYS A 67 8.34 -9.03 6.43
CA LYS A 67 8.76 -10.41 6.76
C LYS A 67 7.71 -11.16 7.59
N GLY A 68 7.16 -10.55 8.64
CA GLY A 68 6.17 -11.21 9.50
C GLY A 68 4.89 -11.63 8.77
N ILE A 69 4.40 -10.78 7.86
CA ILE A 69 3.18 -11.05 7.09
C ILE A 69 3.45 -12.04 5.95
N LEU A 70 4.56 -11.88 5.22
CA LEU A 70 4.95 -12.81 4.16
C LEU A 70 5.29 -14.19 4.69
N ASP A 71 5.94 -14.31 5.85
CA ASP A 71 6.26 -15.60 6.45
C ASP A 71 4.98 -16.40 6.76
N ILE A 72 3.90 -15.73 7.22
CA ILE A 72 2.59 -16.36 7.44
C ILE A 72 2.02 -16.89 6.11
N ALA A 73 1.97 -16.05 5.07
CA ALA A 73 1.46 -16.47 3.77
C ALA A 73 2.30 -17.61 3.16
N THR A 74 3.62 -17.52 3.27
CA THR A 74 4.60 -18.49 2.77
C THR A 74 4.37 -19.88 3.33
N LYS A 75 4.03 -19.99 4.62
CA LYS A 75 3.71 -21.29 5.25
C LYS A 75 2.50 -21.99 4.62
N ILE A 76 1.62 -21.26 3.95
CA ILE A 76 0.31 -21.76 3.50
C ILE A 76 0.24 -21.91 1.98
N VAL A 77 0.83 -20.98 1.23
CA VAL A 77 0.84 -20.99 -0.24
C VAL A 77 2.24 -21.20 -0.85
N GLY A 78 3.27 -21.36 -0.02
CA GLY A 78 4.64 -21.66 -0.46
C GLY A 78 5.53 -20.43 -0.65
N THR A 79 6.79 -20.66 -1.03
CA THR A 79 7.87 -19.64 -1.07
C THR A 79 7.66 -18.52 -2.07
N ASN A 80 6.74 -18.68 -3.03
CA ASN A 80 6.39 -17.66 -4.01
C ASN A 80 5.23 -16.76 -3.53
N ALA A 81 4.90 -16.80 -2.23
CA ALA A 81 3.85 -16.00 -1.63
C ALA A 81 4.04 -14.51 -1.95
N ARG A 82 3.02 -13.91 -2.58
CA ARG A 82 2.99 -12.47 -2.87
C ARG A 82 1.58 -11.91 -2.76
N PRO A 83 1.40 -10.67 -2.28
CA PRO A 83 0.08 -10.06 -2.17
C PRO A 83 -0.44 -9.63 -3.55
N VAL A 84 -1.72 -9.89 -3.81
CA VAL A 84 -2.39 -9.62 -5.10
C VAL A 84 -3.67 -8.81 -4.98
N LYS A 85 -4.11 -8.53 -3.76
CA LYS A 85 -5.30 -7.72 -3.48
C LYS A 85 -5.27 -7.25 -2.05
N ALA A 86 -5.64 -6.00 -1.81
CA ALA A 86 -5.86 -5.49 -0.46
C ALA A 86 -7.11 -4.60 -0.40
N ILE A 87 -7.97 -4.89 0.58
CA ILE A 87 -9.24 -4.21 0.82
C ILE A 87 -9.36 -3.89 2.30
N LEU A 88 -9.75 -2.65 2.61
CA LEU A 88 -10.18 -2.26 3.96
C LEU A 88 -11.68 -2.48 4.04
N PHE A 89 -12.09 -3.44 4.85
CA PHE A 89 -13.47 -3.55 5.29
C PHE A 89 -13.66 -2.68 6.54
N ASP A 90 -14.70 -1.86 6.55
CA ASP A 90 -15.08 -1.05 7.71
C ASP A 90 -16.58 -1.17 7.91
N LYS A 91 -16.99 -1.84 8.99
CA LYS A 91 -18.40 -1.89 9.38
C LYS A 91 -18.68 -0.76 10.36
N THR A 92 -19.63 0.10 10.02
CA THR A 92 -20.16 1.15 10.88
C THR A 92 -21.65 0.93 11.14
N PRO A 93 -22.26 1.58 12.15
CA PRO A 93 -23.70 1.49 12.39
C PRO A 93 -24.55 1.79 11.14
N ASP A 94 -24.16 2.79 10.35
CA ASP A 94 -24.85 3.23 9.13
C ASP A 94 -24.57 2.34 7.90
N ALA A 95 -23.57 1.46 7.99
CA ALA A 95 -23.12 0.59 6.90
C ALA A 95 -22.95 -0.85 7.43
N ASN A 96 -24.03 -1.38 7.99
CA ASN A 96 -24.06 -2.65 8.72
C ASN A 96 -24.71 -3.76 7.89
N TRP A 97 -24.05 -4.16 6.80
CA TRP A 97 -24.55 -5.24 5.96
C TRP A 97 -24.32 -6.61 6.60
N TYR A 98 -25.39 -7.41 6.64
CA TYR A 98 -25.29 -8.83 6.95
C TYR A 98 -24.71 -9.55 5.74
N VAL A 99 -23.64 -10.31 5.95
CA VAL A 99 -23.10 -11.18 4.91
C VAL A 99 -23.58 -12.59 5.20
N THR A 100 -24.41 -13.13 4.32
CA THR A 100 -24.90 -14.51 4.39
C THR A 100 -23.73 -15.49 4.30
N TRP A 101 -23.96 -16.76 4.65
CA TRP A 101 -22.98 -17.82 4.41
C TRP A 101 -22.60 -17.88 2.93
N HIS A 102 -21.31 -17.77 2.64
CA HIS A 102 -20.76 -17.72 1.29
C HIS A 102 -19.29 -18.16 1.27
N GLN A 103 -18.73 -18.22 0.06
CA GLN A 103 -17.30 -18.41 -0.24
C GLN A 103 -16.79 -17.22 -1.05
N ASP A 104 -15.49 -16.95 -0.98
CA ASP A 104 -14.82 -15.94 -1.78
C ASP A 104 -14.37 -16.56 -3.12
N LEU A 105 -15.24 -16.46 -4.14
CA LEU A 105 -15.06 -17.19 -5.40
C LEU A 105 -14.44 -16.37 -6.54
N THR A 106 -14.23 -15.06 -6.38
CA THR A 106 -13.79 -14.19 -7.48
C THR A 106 -12.42 -13.56 -7.25
N ILE A 107 -11.56 -13.65 -8.25
CA ILE A 107 -10.26 -12.97 -8.32
C ILE A 107 -10.36 -11.71 -9.19
N ALA A 108 -9.44 -10.77 -9.00
CA ALA A 108 -9.31 -9.56 -9.83
C ALA A 108 -8.14 -9.71 -10.81
N VAL A 109 -8.38 -9.46 -12.10
CA VAL A 109 -7.38 -9.58 -13.18
C VAL A 109 -7.26 -8.27 -13.97
N LYS A 110 -6.10 -8.04 -14.59
CA LYS A 110 -5.84 -6.80 -15.36
C LYS A 110 -6.82 -6.63 -16.52
N GLU A 111 -7.09 -7.72 -17.22
CA GLU A 111 -7.95 -7.73 -18.39
C GLU A 111 -8.65 -9.08 -18.55
N LYS A 112 -9.71 -9.10 -19.36
CA LYS A 112 -10.43 -10.32 -19.68
C LYS A 112 -9.69 -11.08 -20.78
N ILE A 113 -9.23 -12.29 -20.46
CA ILE A 113 -8.71 -13.25 -21.42
C ILE A 113 -9.57 -14.51 -21.33
N GLU A 114 -10.11 -14.95 -22.46
CA GLU A 114 -10.93 -16.17 -22.50
C GLU A 114 -10.05 -17.40 -22.22
N VAL A 115 -10.28 -18.03 -21.07
CA VAL A 115 -9.54 -19.22 -20.61
C VAL A 115 -10.55 -20.25 -20.12
N THR A 116 -10.33 -21.52 -20.48
CA THR A 116 -11.21 -22.63 -20.06
C THR A 116 -11.32 -22.71 -18.54
N GLY A 117 -12.56 -22.80 -18.04
CA GLY A 117 -12.84 -22.91 -16.60
C GLY A 117 -12.90 -21.58 -15.84
N PHE A 118 -12.66 -20.45 -16.50
CA PHE A 118 -12.76 -19.12 -15.90
C PHE A 118 -14.11 -18.48 -16.24
N GLY A 119 -14.92 -18.25 -15.22
CA GLY A 119 -16.23 -17.63 -15.32
C GLY A 119 -17.10 -17.92 -14.09
N PRO A 120 -18.14 -17.11 -13.84
CA PRO A 120 -18.56 -15.95 -14.63
C PRO A 120 -17.60 -14.75 -14.49
N TRP A 121 -17.65 -13.87 -15.49
CA TRP A 121 -16.90 -12.61 -15.52
C TRP A 121 -17.78 -11.46 -15.02
N SER A 122 -17.20 -10.51 -14.32
CA SER A 122 -17.88 -9.29 -13.88
C SER A 122 -16.92 -8.10 -13.86
N ILE A 123 -17.46 -6.87 -13.83
CA ILE A 123 -16.67 -5.66 -13.63
C ILE A 123 -17.14 -5.03 -12.32
N LYS A 124 -16.20 -4.78 -11.40
CA LYS A 124 -16.46 -4.11 -10.11
C LYS A 124 -15.49 -2.96 -9.98
N ASP A 125 -16.00 -1.75 -9.79
CA ASP A 125 -15.22 -0.50 -9.73
C ASP A 125 -14.22 -0.33 -10.90
N GLY A 126 -14.65 -0.72 -12.11
CA GLY A 126 -13.80 -0.65 -13.31
C GLY A 126 -12.76 -1.76 -13.44
N ILE A 127 -12.66 -2.67 -12.46
CA ILE A 127 -11.73 -3.80 -12.49
C ILE A 127 -12.42 -5.09 -12.92
N THR A 128 -11.80 -5.81 -13.85
CA THR A 128 -12.25 -7.12 -14.31
C THR A 128 -12.09 -8.17 -13.20
N HIS A 129 -13.17 -8.85 -12.89
CA HIS A 129 -13.22 -9.96 -11.95
C HIS A 129 -13.71 -11.22 -12.64
N VAL A 130 -13.23 -12.35 -12.17
CA VAL A 130 -13.60 -13.67 -12.70
C VAL A 130 -13.59 -14.70 -11.60
N GLN A 131 -14.50 -15.67 -11.65
CA GLN A 131 -14.40 -16.86 -10.84
C GLN A 131 -13.47 -17.86 -11.55
N PRO A 132 -12.32 -18.22 -10.95
CA PRO A 132 -11.44 -19.22 -11.54
C PRO A 132 -11.86 -20.65 -11.10
N PRO A 133 -11.22 -21.70 -11.64
CA PRO A 133 -11.34 -23.05 -11.11
C PRO A 133 -10.93 -23.15 -9.63
N SER A 134 -11.44 -24.16 -8.93
CA SER A 134 -11.21 -24.34 -7.49
C SER A 134 -9.74 -24.50 -7.14
N GLU A 135 -8.94 -25.06 -8.04
CA GLU A 135 -7.51 -25.30 -7.92
C GLU A 135 -6.73 -23.97 -7.82
N VAL A 136 -7.21 -22.92 -8.49
CA VAL A 136 -6.63 -21.57 -8.36
C VAL A 136 -6.97 -20.99 -6.99
N LEU A 137 -8.24 -21.11 -6.55
CA LEU A 137 -8.68 -20.62 -5.24
C LEU A 137 -7.99 -21.33 -4.07
N GLN A 138 -7.63 -22.61 -4.24
CA GLN A 138 -6.85 -23.37 -3.25
C GLN A 138 -5.41 -22.84 -3.09
N ASN A 139 -4.86 -22.16 -4.10
CA ASN A 139 -3.53 -21.55 -4.04
C ASN A 139 -3.54 -20.10 -3.55
N ILE A 140 -4.67 -19.66 -2.98
CA ILE A 140 -4.84 -18.35 -2.36
C ILE A 140 -5.00 -18.52 -0.85
N VAL A 141 -4.46 -17.57 -0.10
CA VAL A 141 -4.75 -17.38 1.33
C VAL A 141 -5.06 -15.93 1.61
N SER A 142 -6.09 -15.68 2.40
CA SER A 142 -6.46 -14.35 2.87
C SER A 142 -5.98 -14.14 4.29
N LEU A 143 -5.29 -13.02 4.52
CA LEU A 143 -4.91 -12.52 5.84
C LEU A 143 -5.80 -11.33 6.19
N ARG A 144 -6.59 -11.47 7.25
CA ARG A 144 -7.47 -10.43 7.79
C ARG A 144 -6.82 -9.83 9.02
N VAL A 145 -6.17 -8.68 8.84
CA VAL A 145 -5.50 -7.95 9.91
C VAL A 145 -6.52 -7.07 10.62
N HIS A 146 -6.72 -7.31 11.91
CA HIS A 146 -7.67 -6.57 12.73
C HIS A 146 -7.10 -5.24 13.18
N LEU A 147 -7.74 -4.14 12.74
CA LEU A 147 -7.35 -2.79 13.14
C LEU A 147 -8.13 -2.32 14.37
N ASP A 148 -9.25 -2.96 14.68
CA ASP A 148 -10.06 -2.71 15.87
C ASP A 148 -10.38 -4.03 16.58
N ASP A 149 -10.68 -3.96 17.87
CA ASP A 149 -11.12 -5.11 18.65
C ASP A 149 -12.46 -5.64 18.15
N CYS A 150 -12.54 -6.96 18.03
CA CYS A 150 -13.74 -7.69 17.62
C CYS A 150 -14.02 -8.83 18.61
N PRO A 151 -14.56 -8.51 19.80
CA PRO A 151 -14.95 -9.52 20.77
C PRO A 151 -16.18 -10.32 20.28
N PRO A 152 -16.50 -11.48 20.90
CA PRO A 152 -17.59 -12.37 20.48
C PRO A 152 -18.95 -11.68 20.27
N GLU A 153 -19.21 -10.67 21.07
CA GLU A 153 -20.44 -9.90 21.09
C GLU A 153 -20.51 -8.82 19.98
N ASN A 154 -19.40 -8.56 19.27
CA ASN A 154 -19.29 -7.56 18.20
C ASN A 154 -19.37 -8.17 16.79
N GLY A 155 -20.09 -9.27 16.67
CA GLY A 155 -20.39 -9.95 15.40
C GLY A 155 -19.16 -10.48 14.65
N PRO A 156 -18.24 -11.22 15.30
CA PRO A 156 -17.04 -11.76 14.65
C PRO A 156 -17.39 -12.56 13.40
N ILE A 157 -16.38 -12.75 12.54
CA ILE A 157 -16.53 -13.67 11.43
C ILE A 157 -16.78 -15.09 11.96
N LYS A 158 -17.69 -15.79 11.29
CA LYS A 158 -18.05 -17.17 11.59
C LYS A 158 -17.57 -18.07 10.48
N PHE A 159 -17.08 -19.23 10.84
CA PHE A 159 -16.58 -20.25 9.91
C PHE A 159 -17.26 -21.59 10.16
N ILE A 160 -17.43 -22.40 9.12
CA ILE A 160 -17.71 -23.82 9.27
C ILE A 160 -16.43 -24.58 8.93
N ALA A 161 -15.79 -25.15 9.94
CA ALA A 161 -14.47 -25.79 9.81
C ALA A 161 -14.49 -26.95 8.79
N GLY A 162 -13.44 -27.02 7.97
CA GLY A 162 -13.25 -28.08 6.96
C GLY A 162 -14.08 -27.91 5.69
N SER A 163 -14.95 -26.90 5.60
CA SER A 163 -15.80 -26.67 4.43
C SER A 163 -15.03 -26.30 3.15
N HIS A 164 -13.83 -25.73 3.28
CA HIS A 164 -12.96 -25.40 2.15
C HIS A 164 -12.54 -26.62 1.32
N ALA A 165 -12.50 -27.81 1.93
CA ALA A 165 -12.14 -29.05 1.26
C ALA A 165 -13.18 -29.51 0.23
N MET A 166 -14.41 -28.99 0.27
CA MET A 166 -15.48 -29.32 -0.67
C MET A 166 -15.33 -28.63 -2.03
N GLY A 167 -14.37 -27.71 -2.18
CA GLY A 167 -14.26 -26.91 -3.40
C GLY A 167 -15.36 -25.85 -3.48
N ILE A 168 -15.83 -25.55 -4.70
CA ILE A 168 -16.89 -24.57 -4.93
C ILE A 168 -18.24 -25.22 -4.66
N MET A 169 -19.00 -24.68 -3.71
CA MET A 169 -20.28 -25.24 -3.27
C MET A 169 -21.47 -24.51 -3.90
N SER A 170 -22.51 -25.26 -4.22
CA SER A 170 -23.81 -24.71 -4.64
C SER A 170 -24.59 -24.14 -3.45
N THR A 171 -25.60 -23.30 -3.73
CA THR A 171 -26.48 -22.73 -2.71
C THR A 171 -27.17 -23.78 -1.84
N PHE A 172 -27.48 -24.96 -2.41
CA PHE A 172 -28.09 -26.07 -1.66
C PHE A 172 -27.11 -26.68 -0.67
N GLU A 173 -25.88 -26.99 -1.12
CA GLU A 173 -24.83 -27.54 -0.25
C GLU A 173 -24.45 -26.55 0.86
N ILE A 174 -24.41 -25.24 0.56
CA ILE A 174 -24.17 -24.19 1.57
C ILE A 174 -25.27 -24.22 2.64
N ALA A 175 -26.54 -24.33 2.24
CA ALA A 175 -27.66 -24.39 3.17
C ALA A 175 -27.61 -25.65 4.03
N GLU A 176 -27.32 -26.81 3.43
CA GLU A 176 -27.15 -28.08 4.14
C GLU A 176 -26.03 -27.99 5.18
N TRP A 177 -24.85 -27.48 4.81
CA TRP A 177 -23.74 -27.31 5.73
C TRP A 177 -24.07 -26.36 6.88
N ARG A 178 -24.71 -25.23 6.58
CA ARG A 178 -25.19 -24.27 7.60
C ARG A 178 -26.12 -24.94 8.62
N ASP A 179 -27.01 -25.81 8.15
CA ASP A 179 -28.07 -26.38 8.99
C ASP A 179 -27.62 -27.63 9.76
N THR A 180 -26.56 -28.31 9.29
CA THR A 180 -26.10 -29.60 9.83
C THR A 180 -24.78 -29.54 10.59
N ARG A 181 -24.01 -28.45 10.49
CA ARG A 181 -22.69 -28.31 11.10
C ARG A 181 -22.66 -27.17 12.11
N GLU A 182 -21.84 -27.35 13.14
CA GLU A 182 -21.52 -26.26 14.04
C GLU A 182 -20.63 -25.21 13.35
N HIS A 183 -20.79 -23.96 13.76
CA HIS A 183 -19.93 -22.87 13.32
C HIS A 183 -19.08 -22.34 14.46
N VAL A 184 -17.87 -21.89 14.11
CA VAL A 184 -16.93 -21.27 15.03
C VAL A 184 -16.97 -19.76 14.84
N CYS A 185 -17.13 -19.02 15.93
CA CYS A 185 -16.97 -17.56 15.95
C CYS A 185 -15.50 -17.22 16.20
N ALA A 186 -14.85 -16.54 15.26
CA ALA A 186 -13.46 -16.12 15.39
C ALA A 186 -13.38 -14.67 15.87
N SER A 187 -13.35 -14.48 17.19
CA SER A 187 -13.03 -13.19 17.80
C SER A 187 -11.54 -12.88 17.68
N ALA A 188 -11.23 -11.60 17.54
CA ALA A 188 -9.88 -11.11 17.31
C ALA A 188 -9.69 -9.76 17.99
N ALA A 189 -8.58 -9.61 18.69
CA ALA A 189 -8.14 -8.32 19.21
C ALA A 189 -7.49 -7.52 18.08
N ARG A 190 -7.37 -6.21 18.30
CA ARG A 190 -6.53 -5.34 17.49
C ARG A 190 -5.10 -5.91 17.41
N GLY A 191 -4.56 -5.98 16.20
CA GLY A 191 -3.23 -6.58 15.94
C GLY A 191 -3.23 -8.09 15.65
N ASP A 192 -4.34 -8.78 15.90
CA ASP A 192 -4.50 -10.19 15.51
C ASP A 192 -4.67 -10.33 13.99
N VAL A 193 -4.30 -11.51 13.49
CA VAL A 193 -4.50 -11.89 12.08
C VAL A 193 -5.33 -13.16 12.01
N ILE A 194 -6.48 -13.06 11.35
CA ILE A 194 -7.25 -14.24 10.96
C ILE A 194 -6.81 -14.67 9.57
N VAL A 195 -6.33 -15.90 9.49
CA VAL A 195 -5.93 -16.55 8.24
C VAL A 195 -7.08 -17.40 7.72
N MET A 196 -7.42 -17.32 6.44
CA MET A 196 -8.50 -18.14 5.88
C MET A 196 -8.28 -18.50 4.41
N ARG A 197 -8.78 -19.67 4.01
CA ARG A 197 -8.91 -20.08 2.62
C ARG A 197 -10.14 -19.40 1.99
N PRO A 198 -10.09 -18.93 0.74
CA PRO A 198 -11.27 -18.33 0.09
C PRO A 198 -12.47 -19.28 -0.01
N LEU A 199 -12.20 -20.58 -0.13
CA LEU A 199 -13.21 -21.63 -0.22
C LEU A 199 -13.87 -21.96 1.13
N ILE A 200 -13.42 -21.42 2.26
CA ILE A 200 -14.11 -21.70 3.53
C ILE A 200 -15.47 -21.02 3.57
N LEU A 201 -16.50 -21.76 3.98
CA LEU A 201 -17.79 -21.18 4.29
C LEU A 201 -17.66 -20.24 5.47
N HIS A 202 -18.01 -18.99 5.22
CA HIS A 202 -17.97 -17.97 6.23
C HIS A 202 -19.14 -17.00 6.13
N SER A 203 -19.44 -16.37 7.25
CA SER A 203 -20.44 -15.31 7.36
C SER A 203 -19.97 -14.27 8.36
N SER A 204 -20.51 -13.06 8.29
CA SER A 204 -20.24 -12.06 9.31
C SER A 204 -21.54 -11.41 9.74
N SER A 205 -21.84 -11.54 11.03
CA SER A 205 -22.99 -10.92 11.66
C SER A 205 -22.90 -9.39 11.64
N GLN A 206 -24.04 -8.75 11.88
CA GLN A 206 -24.11 -7.31 12.07
C GLN A 206 -23.37 -6.91 13.35
N SER A 207 -22.69 -5.77 13.32
CA SER A 207 -22.10 -5.14 14.50
C SER A 207 -23.21 -4.55 15.37
N SER A 208 -23.11 -4.69 16.69
CA SER A 208 -24.10 -4.17 17.63
C SER A 208 -23.55 -3.15 18.63
N MET A 209 -22.23 -2.90 18.66
CA MET A 209 -21.60 -2.21 19.79
C MET A 209 -20.52 -1.15 19.50
N VAL A 210 -20.03 -1.00 18.27
CA VAL A 210 -18.93 -0.05 17.98
C VAL A 210 -19.23 0.91 16.83
N ASP A 211 -18.64 2.11 16.91
CA ASP A 211 -18.63 3.12 15.84
C ASP A 211 -17.93 2.61 14.57
N HIS A 212 -16.84 1.83 14.73
CA HIS A 212 -16.06 1.27 13.64
C HIS A 212 -15.59 -0.16 13.95
N ARG A 213 -15.59 -1.02 12.93
CA ARG A 213 -14.91 -2.32 12.96
C ARG A 213 -14.16 -2.53 11.66
N ARG A 214 -12.86 -2.22 11.70
CA ARG A 214 -11.98 -2.21 10.54
C ARG A 214 -11.12 -3.46 10.47
N VAL A 215 -11.05 -4.03 9.27
CA VAL A 215 -10.22 -5.18 8.94
C VAL A 215 -9.52 -4.90 7.61
N LEU A 216 -8.20 -4.94 7.61
CA LEU A 216 -7.39 -4.93 6.39
C LEU A 216 -7.29 -6.38 5.89
N HIS A 217 -8.00 -6.69 4.81
CA HIS A 217 -7.99 -7.99 4.16
C HIS A 217 -7.01 -7.99 2.99
N ILE A 218 -6.02 -8.86 3.04
CA ILE A 218 -4.98 -9.01 2.02
C ILE A 218 -5.00 -10.43 1.49
N GLU A 219 -5.10 -10.61 0.18
CA GLU A 219 -4.99 -11.93 -0.46
C GLU A 219 -3.57 -12.15 -0.97
N PHE A 220 -3.02 -13.32 -0.68
CA PHE A 220 -1.72 -13.79 -1.14
C PHE A 220 -1.89 -15.00 -2.03
N VAL A 221 -1.03 -15.10 -3.04
CA VAL A 221 -0.98 -16.24 -3.98
C VAL A 221 0.38 -16.89 -3.93
N GLY A 222 0.42 -18.20 -4.15
CA GLY A 222 1.66 -18.96 -4.33
C GLY A 222 1.99 -19.33 -5.78
N ALA A 223 1.07 -19.06 -6.71
CA ALA A 223 1.19 -19.46 -8.11
C ALA A 223 0.73 -18.35 -9.07
N GLU A 224 1.32 -18.32 -10.25
CA GLU A 224 0.88 -17.45 -11.35
C GLU A 224 -0.43 -17.94 -11.96
N LEU A 225 -1.17 -17.01 -12.56
CA LEU A 225 -2.38 -17.37 -13.30
C LEU A 225 -2.00 -18.02 -14.65
N PRO A 226 -2.79 -19.01 -15.11
CA PRO A 226 -2.50 -19.70 -16.35
C PRO A 226 -2.78 -18.83 -17.59
N ASN A 227 -2.18 -19.23 -18.72
CA ASN A 227 -2.57 -18.79 -20.06
C ASN A 227 -2.56 -17.25 -20.27
N GLY A 228 -1.59 -16.56 -19.67
CA GLY A 228 -1.37 -15.12 -19.86
C GLY A 228 -2.24 -14.20 -19.00
N LEU A 229 -3.15 -14.76 -18.20
CA LEU A 229 -3.88 -13.96 -17.21
C LEU A 229 -2.91 -13.34 -16.21
N SER A 230 -3.21 -12.11 -15.81
CA SER A 230 -2.40 -11.35 -14.85
C SER A 230 -3.27 -10.76 -13.76
N TRP A 231 -2.79 -10.83 -12.51
CA TRP A 231 -3.47 -10.25 -11.35
C TRP A 231 -3.63 -8.73 -11.50
N ALA A 232 -4.81 -8.20 -11.13
CA ALA A 232 -5.11 -6.77 -11.25
C ALA A 232 -4.22 -5.90 -10.37
N GLU A 233 -3.80 -6.41 -9.21
CA GLU A 233 -2.81 -5.80 -8.33
C GLU A 233 -1.64 -6.77 -8.12
N SER A 234 -0.44 -6.22 -8.07
CA SER A 234 0.78 -6.92 -7.69
C SER A 234 1.61 -5.98 -6.82
N SER A 235 2.37 -6.53 -5.88
CA SER A 235 3.33 -5.75 -5.08
C SER A 235 4.56 -5.25 -5.85
N GLY A 236 4.78 -5.72 -7.09
CA GLY A 236 5.80 -5.17 -7.96
C GLY A 236 5.55 -3.68 -8.19
N LEU A 237 6.54 -2.86 -7.89
CA LEU A 237 6.51 -1.43 -8.16
C LEU A 237 6.47 -1.24 -9.69
N ASP A 238 5.54 -0.43 -10.20
CA ASP A 238 5.52 -0.03 -11.61
C ASP A 238 6.77 0.81 -11.90
N SER A 239 7.35 0.64 -13.09
CA SER A 239 8.38 1.52 -13.65
C SER A 239 8.11 3.01 -13.40
N VAL A 240 6.85 3.44 -13.54
CA VAL A 240 6.43 4.82 -13.26
C VAL A 240 6.64 5.19 -11.79
N GLU A 241 6.24 4.32 -10.86
CA GLU A 241 6.40 4.60 -9.43
C GLU A 241 7.88 4.67 -9.02
N LEU A 242 8.73 3.84 -9.63
CA LEU A 242 10.16 3.80 -9.33
C LEU A 242 10.85 5.07 -9.82
N ILE A 243 10.56 5.48 -11.05
CA ILE A 243 11.07 6.73 -11.62
C ILE A 243 10.67 7.90 -10.73
N MET A 244 9.42 7.97 -10.30
CA MET A 244 8.99 9.06 -9.43
C MET A 244 9.66 9.04 -8.05
N ALA A 245 9.98 7.86 -7.49
CA ALA A 245 10.73 7.75 -6.24
C ALA A 245 12.18 8.23 -6.40
N ILE A 246 12.79 7.98 -7.56
CA ILE A 246 14.13 8.45 -7.92
C ILE A 246 14.12 9.97 -8.14
N GLU A 247 13.19 10.50 -8.92
CA GLU A 247 12.97 11.94 -9.09
C GLU A 247 12.90 12.69 -7.76
N GLU A 248 12.15 12.11 -6.82
CA GLU A 248 11.94 12.67 -5.49
C GLU A 248 13.20 12.63 -4.62
N GLU A 249 13.93 11.52 -4.62
CA GLU A 249 15.20 11.42 -3.88
C GLU A 249 16.19 12.45 -4.42
N PHE A 250 16.35 12.54 -5.74
CA PHE A 250 17.35 13.40 -6.34
C PHE A 250 16.90 14.85 -6.52
N GLY A 251 15.61 15.11 -6.33
CA GLY A 251 15.01 16.42 -6.49
C GLY A 251 15.11 16.92 -7.94
N LEU A 252 14.77 16.07 -8.90
CA LEU A 252 14.78 16.37 -10.33
C LEU A 252 13.55 15.81 -11.03
N GLU A 253 13.33 16.23 -12.28
CA GLU A 253 12.31 15.67 -13.17
C GLU A 253 13.00 14.84 -14.25
N ILE A 254 12.52 13.62 -14.47
CA ILE A 254 12.96 12.73 -15.53
C ILE A 254 11.88 12.76 -16.61
N PRO A 255 12.16 13.36 -17.78
CA PRO A 255 11.20 13.36 -18.89
C PRO A 255 10.80 11.93 -19.27
N ASN A 256 9.53 11.72 -19.65
CA ASN A 256 9.02 10.39 -20.01
C ASN A 256 9.88 9.70 -21.08
N GLU A 257 10.29 10.43 -22.12
CA GLU A 257 11.17 9.90 -23.18
C GLU A 257 12.50 9.38 -22.65
N VAL A 258 13.04 9.99 -21.58
CA VAL A 258 14.24 9.52 -20.91
C VAL A 258 13.92 8.31 -20.04
N ALA A 259 12.87 8.40 -19.22
CA ALA A 259 12.45 7.35 -18.30
C ALA A 259 12.20 6.01 -19.01
N GLU A 260 11.58 6.05 -20.19
CA GLU A 260 11.35 4.88 -21.06
C GLU A 260 12.65 4.16 -21.49
N ASN A 261 13.79 4.83 -21.42
CA ASN A 261 15.10 4.31 -21.81
C ASN A 261 16.02 3.97 -20.62
N LEU A 262 15.56 4.17 -19.38
CA LEU A 262 16.32 3.84 -18.15
C LEU A 262 16.07 2.39 -17.72
N PHE A 263 16.63 1.43 -18.46
CA PHE A 263 16.40 0.00 -18.22
C PHE A 263 17.25 -0.61 -17.09
N THR A 264 18.34 0.05 -16.71
CA THR A 264 19.33 -0.48 -15.74
C THR A 264 19.70 0.56 -14.70
N VAL A 265 20.14 0.09 -13.53
CA VAL A 265 20.58 0.97 -12.42
C VAL A 265 21.72 1.89 -12.87
N GLY A 266 22.67 1.37 -13.66
CA GLY A 266 23.79 2.15 -14.20
C GLY A 266 23.37 3.25 -15.16
N GLN A 267 22.39 3.00 -16.05
CA GLN A 267 21.83 4.04 -16.92
C GLN A 267 21.18 5.16 -16.12
N THR A 268 20.41 4.81 -15.08
CA THR A 268 19.81 5.81 -14.20
C THR A 268 20.89 6.58 -13.45
N TYR A 269 21.90 5.91 -12.91
CA TYR A 269 23.03 6.57 -12.25
C TYR A 269 23.73 7.58 -13.16
N GLU A 270 24.07 7.21 -14.39
CA GLU A 270 24.75 8.10 -15.34
C GLU A 270 23.87 9.29 -15.73
N TYR A 271 22.56 9.07 -15.91
CA TYR A 271 21.63 10.16 -16.14
C TYR A 271 21.62 11.14 -14.97
N LEU A 272 21.42 10.64 -13.74
CA LEU A 272 21.38 11.46 -12.52
C LEU A 272 22.66 12.26 -12.35
N ARG A 273 23.83 11.62 -12.54
CA ARG A 273 25.13 12.29 -12.51
C ARG A 273 25.19 13.43 -13.52
N SER A 274 24.81 13.17 -14.78
CA SER A 274 24.85 14.18 -15.84
C SER A 274 23.93 15.38 -15.59
N GLN A 275 22.81 15.19 -14.88
CA GLN A 275 21.90 16.28 -14.53
C GLN A 275 22.43 17.08 -13.34
N LEU A 276 22.96 16.41 -12.32
CA LEU A 276 23.53 17.06 -11.14
C LEU A 276 24.81 17.84 -11.46
N ASP A 277 25.59 17.39 -12.44
CA ASP A 277 26.81 18.09 -12.90
C ASP A 277 26.50 19.35 -13.74
N LYS A 278 25.35 19.38 -14.44
CA LYS A 278 24.89 20.55 -15.20
C LYS A 278 24.25 21.62 -14.32
N ALA A 279 23.81 21.22 -13.12
CA ALA A 279 22.99 22.02 -12.23
C ALA A 279 23.84 22.77 -11.18
N ASP A 280 24.85 23.52 -11.63
CA ASP A 280 25.56 24.49 -10.79
C ASP A 280 24.75 25.81 -10.79
N GLY A 281 23.93 26.06 -9.75
CA GLY A 281 23.21 27.34 -9.56
C GLY A 281 21.97 27.30 -8.65
N GLU A 282 21.46 28.49 -8.28
CA GLU A 282 20.26 28.71 -7.43
C GLU A 282 19.02 27.92 -7.95
N GLU A 283 18.91 27.73 -9.28
CA GLU A 283 17.78 27.06 -9.93
C GLU A 283 17.65 25.58 -9.51
N CYS A 284 18.76 24.85 -9.36
CA CYS A 284 18.78 23.45 -8.93
C CYS A 284 18.26 23.25 -7.50
N PHE A 285 18.65 24.15 -6.60
CA PHE A 285 18.25 24.04 -5.21
C PHE A 285 16.77 24.34 -5.02
N SER A 286 16.25 25.32 -5.76
CA SER A 286 14.82 25.64 -5.74
C SER A 286 13.98 24.40 -6.07
N GLN A 287 14.41 23.66 -7.09
CA GLN A 287 13.78 22.43 -7.53
C GLN A 287 13.92 21.32 -6.49
N ARG A 288 15.11 21.11 -5.91
CA ARG A 288 15.33 20.12 -4.83
C ARG A 288 14.49 20.41 -3.58
N LEU A 289 14.40 21.68 -3.19
CA LEU A 289 13.59 22.10 -2.05
C LEU A 289 12.10 21.91 -2.32
N PHE A 290 11.64 22.25 -3.53
CA PHE A 290 10.29 21.97 -3.97
C PHE A 290 9.93 20.49 -3.84
N TYR A 291 10.79 19.58 -4.30
CA TYR A 291 10.51 18.15 -4.22
C TYR A 291 10.52 17.61 -2.78
N LYS A 292 11.42 18.10 -1.91
CA LYS A 292 11.39 17.75 -0.47
C LYS A 292 10.10 18.22 0.20
N LEU A 293 9.65 19.44 -0.10
CA LEU A 293 8.37 19.95 0.39
C LEU A 293 7.20 19.15 -0.18
N ARG A 294 7.20 18.85 -1.48
CA ARG A 294 6.19 18.01 -2.13
C ARG A 294 6.10 16.63 -1.46
N LYS A 295 7.23 15.99 -1.18
CA LYS A 295 7.31 14.72 -0.45
C LYS A 295 6.67 14.83 0.93
N ALA A 296 7.04 15.86 1.69
CA ALA A 296 6.47 16.12 3.00
C ALA A 296 4.95 16.30 2.90
N LEU A 297 4.48 17.04 1.90
CA LEU A 297 3.06 17.29 1.67
C LEU A 297 2.29 16.03 1.27
N VAL A 298 2.84 15.22 0.38
CA VAL A 298 2.28 13.91 -0.01
C VAL A 298 2.17 12.99 1.22
N ASN A 299 3.25 12.86 1.99
CA ASN A 299 3.33 11.94 3.12
C ASN A 299 2.42 12.34 4.29
N ASN A 300 2.21 13.64 4.51
CA ASN A 300 1.45 14.14 5.66
C ASN A 300 0.01 14.55 5.32
N PHE A 301 -0.30 14.90 4.07
CA PHE A 301 -1.63 15.40 3.66
C PHE A 301 -2.31 14.53 2.59
N ASN A 302 -1.73 13.38 2.23
CA ASN A 302 -2.30 12.37 1.32
C ASN A 302 -2.72 12.96 -0.05
N LEU A 303 -1.94 13.94 -0.52
CA LEU A 303 -2.04 14.57 -1.83
C LEU A 303 -1.39 13.67 -2.89
N GLN A 304 -1.92 13.65 -4.11
CA GLN A 304 -1.21 13.04 -5.22
C GLN A 304 -0.15 14.00 -5.76
N ARG A 305 0.99 13.46 -6.22
CA ARG A 305 2.09 14.28 -6.75
C ARG A 305 1.64 15.24 -7.86
N ARG A 306 0.71 14.80 -8.72
CA ARG A 306 0.14 15.61 -9.81
C ARG A 306 -0.68 16.82 -9.35
N GLU A 307 -1.12 16.84 -8.09
CA GLU A 307 -1.89 17.95 -7.51
C GLU A 307 -0.97 19.07 -7.01
N ILE A 308 0.34 18.78 -6.85
CA ILE A 308 1.33 19.71 -6.31
C ILE A 308 2.29 20.10 -7.43
N THR A 309 2.02 21.25 -8.05
CA THR A 309 2.91 21.93 -8.98
C THR A 309 3.53 23.15 -8.30
N PRO A 310 4.57 23.77 -8.89
CA PRO A 310 5.10 25.02 -8.36
C PRO A 310 4.04 26.13 -8.21
N GLU A 311 2.97 26.09 -9.01
CA GLU A 311 1.88 27.07 -9.02
C GLU A 311 0.73 26.72 -8.06
N SER A 312 0.72 25.51 -7.48
CA SER A 312 -0.32 25.09 -6.53
C SER A 312 -0.27 25.97 -5.27
N ASN A 313 -1.43 26.48 -4.84
CA ASN A 313 -1.54 27.24 -3.60
C ASN A 313 -1.59 26.32 -2.38
N MET A 314 -0.86 26.66 -1.33
CA MET A 314 -0.86 25.94 -0.06
C MET A 314 -2.25 25.81 0.57
N SER A 315 -3.15 26.80 0.37
CA SER A 315 -4.53 26.74 0.86
C SER A 315 -5.42 25.73 0.12
N ASP A 316 -5.05 25.37 -1.11
CA ASP A 316 -5.74 24.35 -1.90
C ASP A 316 -5.19 22.95 -1.58
N LEU A 317 -3.94 22.88 -1.13
CA LEU A 317 -3.24 21.65 -0.75
C LEU A 317 -3.50 21.24 0.71
N VAL A 318 -3.59 22.20 1.62
CA VAL A 318 -3.74 21.97 3.07
C VAL A 318 -4.91 22.82 3.59
N PRO A 319 -5.94 22.21 4.22
CA PRO A 319 -7.05 22.95 4.80
C PRO A 319 -6.56 24.02 5.78
N LEU A 320 -7.17 25.21 5.77
CA LEU A 320 -6.75 26.33 6.63
C LEU A 320 -6.68 25.96 8.11
N GLU A 321 -7.63 25.15 8.55
CA GLU A 321 -7.77 24.72 9.94
C GLU A 321 -6.62 23.81 10.38
N GLN A 322 -5.89 23.22 9.42
CA GLN A 322 -4.77 22.31 9.63
C GLN A 322 -3.43 22.94 9.26
N LEU A 323 -3.41 24.20 8.78
CA LEU A 323 -2.18 24.82 8.30
C LEU A 323 -1.15 25.02 9.42
N GLU A 324 -1.57 25.39 10.63
CA GLU A 324 -0.64 25.66 11.73
C GLU A 324 0.07 24.38 12.22
N GLU A 325 -0.68 23.29 12.39
CA GLU A 325 -0.12 21.96 12.64
C GLU A 325 0.73 21.51 11.45
N GLY A 326 0.25 21.72 10.23
CA GLY A 326 0.94 21.35 9.01
C GLY A 326 2.27 22.07 8.80
N TRP A 327 2.36 23.34 9.18
CA TRP A 327 3.60 24.11 9.19
C TRP A 327 4.61 23.55 10.20
N SER A 328 4.13 23.14 11.37
CA SER A 328 4.98 22.51 12.40
C SER A 328 5.56 21.18 11.90
N PHE A 329 4.75 20.37 11.19
CA PHE A 329 5.22 19.14 10.56
C PHE A 329 6.20 19.38 9.42
N LEU A 330 5.91 20.34 8.53
CA LEU A 330 6.83 20.71 7.44
C LEU A 330 8.18 21.16 8.00
N ARG A 331 8.17 21.93 9.10
CA ARG A 331 9.40 22.36 9.76
C ARG A 331 10.19 21.19 10.34
N LEU A 332 9.53 20.29 11.07
CA LEU A 332 10.18 19.09 11.62
C LEU A 332 10.74 18.18 10.52
N TYR A 333 9.97 17.99 9.44
CA TYR A 333 10.39 17.18 8.31
C TYR A 333 11.60 17.77 7.60
N ILE A 334 11.58 19.08 7.31
CA ILE A 334 12.70 19.76 6.67
C ILE A 334 13.93 19.78 7.56
N ASP A 335 13.80 19.97 8.88
CA ASP A 335 14.92 19.94 9.81
C ASP A 335 15.58 18.54 9.88
N GLN A 336 14.77 17.47 9.86
CA GLN A 336 15.29 16.09 9.76
C GLN A 336 16.01 15.83 8.43
N GLU A 337 15.48 16.37 7.33
CA GLU A 337 15.98 16.15 5.98
C GLU A 337 17.13 17.08 5.57
N ILE A 338 17.22 18.24 6.19
CA ILE A 338 18.18 19.32 5.94
C ILE A 338 18.51 20.02 7.28
N PRO A 339 19.45 19.47 8.06
CA PRO A 339 19.80 20.03 9.38
C PRO A 339 20.29 21.47 9.29
N ASN A 340 19.81 22.34 10.19
CA ASN A 340 20.10 23.78 10.24
C ASN A 340 19.50 24.61 9.09
N PHE A 341 18.53 24.08 8.35
CA PHE A 341 17.79 24.83 7.34
C PHE A 341 16.62 25.60 7.97
N GLU A 342 16.62 26.92 7.88
CA GLU A 342 15.59 27.76 8.48
C GLU A 342 14.30 27.76 7.65
N VAL A 343 13.17 27.40 8.28
CA VAL A 343 11.84 27.47 7.67
C VAL A 343 11.13 28.72 8.18
N PRO A 344 10.44 29.51 7.32
CA PRO A 344 9.69 30.68 7.75
C PRO A 344 8.72 30.35 8.90
N SER A 345 8.69 31.18 9.94
CA SER A 345 7.70 31.05 11.02
C SER A 345 6.32 31.58 10.59
N TYR A 346 5.27 30.84 10.94
CA TYR A 346 3.88 31.25 10.72
C TYR A 346 3.64 32.67 11.30
N GLY A 347 3.10 33.57 10.48
CA GLY A 347 2.71 34.93 10.88
C GLY A 347 3.79 36.03 10.86
N LEU A 348 5.10 35.72 10.75
CA LEU A 348 6.14 36.76 10.85
C LEU A 348 6.48 37.43 9.51
N PHE A 349 6.34 36.71 8.39
CA PHE A 349 6.57 37.24 7.03
C PHE A 349 5.29 37.30 6.17
N PHE A 350 4.21 36.68 6.63
CA PHE A 350 2.91 36.63 5.95
C PHE A 350 1.86 37.31 6.84
N LYS A 351 1.49 38.55 6.51
CA LYS A 351 0.50 39.31 7.28
C LYS A 351 -0.90 38.69 7.13
N GLY A 352 -1.29 37.88 8.10
CA GLY A 352 -2.69 37.50 8.36
C GLY A 352 -3.32 36.56 7.31
N PRO A 353 -4.60 36.21 7.46
CA PRO A 353 -5.22 35.01 6.86
C PRO A 353 -5.53 35.15 5.35
N SER A 354 -4.51 35.44 4.53
CA SER A 354 -4.59 35.59 3.07
C SER A 354 -4.04 34.35 2.35
N ARG A 355 -4.98 33.43 2.07
CA ARG A 355 -4.89 32.12 1.39
C ARG A 355 -4.38 32.14 -0.09
N THR A 356 -3.13 32.44 -0.43
CA THR A 356 -2.63 32.16 -1.82
C THR A 356 -1.10 32.08 -1.95
N LEU A 357 -0.36 31.44 -1.02
CA LEU A 357 1.07 31.21 -1.25
C LEU A 357 1.25 29.99 -2.16
N THR A 358 1.84 30.19 -3.32
CA THR A 358 2.19 29.08 -4.21
C THR A 358 3.39 28.30 -3.68
N MET A 359 3.51 27.03 -4.06
CA MET A 359 4.68 26.21 -3.74
C MET A 359 6.00 26.87 -4.19
N ARG A 360 5.99 27.54 -5.34
CA ARG A 360 7.12 28.30 -5.88
C ARG A 360 7.52 29.46 -4.98
N GLU A 361 6.56 30.26 -4.54
CA GLU A 361 6.82 31.40 -3.65
C GLU A 361 7.32 30.94 -2.28
N LEU A 362 6.81 29.82 -1.76
CA LEU A 362 7.31 29.22 -0.53
C LEU A 362 8.77 28.78 -0.67
N VAL A 363 9.10 28.08 -1.75
CA VAL A 363 10.47 27.64 -2.05
C VAL A 363 11.42 28.84 -2.13
N PHE A 364 11.04 29.90 -2.85
CA PHE A 364 11.86 31.11 -2.93
C PHE A 364 12.02 31.82 -1.57
N ALA A 365 10.96 31.90 -0.77
CA ALA A 365 11.05 32.47 0.57
C ALA A 365 12.04 31.69 1.45
N MET A 366 11.98 30.37 1.41
CA MET A 366 12.92 29.49 2.14
C MET A 366 14.36 29.63 1.62
N MET A 367 14.57 29.74 0.32
CA MET A 367 15.90 29.96 -0.25
C MET A 367 16.49 31.31 0.15
N ASN A 368 15.69 32.37 0.16
CA ASN A 368 16.15 33.71 0.54
C ASN A 368 16.62 33.77 2.00
N ILE A 369 15.95 33.04 2.90
CA ILE A 369 16.39 32.91 4.29
C ILE A 369 17.72 32.14 4.36
N ASN A 370 17.89 31.12 3.52
CA ASN A 370 19.03 30.19 3.57
C ASN A 370 20.05 30.42 2.44
N ARG A 371 20.27 31.67 2.04
CA ARG A 371 21.12 31.99 0.87
C ARG A 371 22.54 31.45 1.01
N ASP A 372 23.08 31.47 2.23
CA ASP A 372 24.43 30.98 2.52
C ASP A 372 24.55 29.45 2.49
N TYR A 373 23.43 28.73 2.69
CA TYR A 373 23.37 27.26 2.59
C TYR A 373 23.53 26.76 1.14
N GLN A 374 23.14 27.57 0.15
CA GLN A 374 23.21 27.25 -1.28
C GLN A 374 24.62 26.94 -1.77
N ALA A 375 25.61 27.66 -1.23
CA ALA A 375 26.98 27.59 -1.69
C ALA A 375 27.71 26.30 -1.26
N TYR A 376 27.10 25.46 -0.41
CA TYR A 376 27.84 24.48 0.39
C TYR A 376 27.82 23.03 -0.12
N LYS A 377 27.09 22.63 -1.18
CA LYS A 377 27.01 21.19 -1.53
C LYS A 377 27.10 20.84 -3.02
N LYS A 378 28.31 20.48 -3.47
CA LYS A 378 28.55 19.62 -4.63
C LYS A 378 28.46 18.16 -4.18
N SER A 379 27.53 17.38 -4.74
CA SER A 379 27.36 15.97 -4.37
C SER A 379 28.48 15.14 -5.01
N SER A 380 29.12 14.24 -4.25
CA SER A 380 30.16 13.35 -4.81
C SER A 380 29.54 12.18 -5.59
N GLU A 381 30.28 11.60 -6.55
CA GLU A 381 29.81 10.43 -7.34
C GLU A 381 29.35 9.26 -6.43
N ALA A 382 30.09 9.00 -5.35
CA ALA A 382 29.73 7.98 -4.37
C ALA A 382 28.41 8.28 -3.64
N GLU A 383 28.08 9.55 -3.40
CA GLU A 383 26.83 9.97 -2.77
C GLU A 383 25.63 9.72 -3.70
N VAL A 384 25.78 10.01 -5.00
CA VAL A 384 24.72 9.75 -6.00
C VAL A 384 24.43 8.26 -6.09
N TRP A 385 25.47 7.43 -6.19
CA TRP A 385 25.33 5.98 -6.27
C TRP A 385 24.63 5.41 -5.02
N ASN A 386 25.11 5.77 -3.82
CA ASN A 386 24.56 5.24 -2.57
C ASN A 386 23.09 5.59 -2.37
N ARG A 387 22.69 6.81 -2.75
CA ARG A 387 21.28 7.26 -2.65
C ARG A 387 20.39 6.55 -3.66
N LEU A 388 20.85 6.36 -4.90
CA LEU A 388 20.10 5.61 -5.90
C LEU A 388 19.88 4.17 -5.43
N VAL A 389 20.93 3.52 -4.95
CA VAL A 389 20.83 2.16 -4.42
C VAL A 389 19.85 2.07 -3.25
N ALA A 390 19.89 3.04 -2.32
CA ALA A 390 18.95 3.08 -1.20
C ALA A 390 17.49 3.20 -1.66
N VAL A 391 17.20 4.02 -2.69
CA VAL A 391 15.86 4.10 -3.28
C VAL A 391 15.45 2.76 -3.89
N VAL A 392 16.32 2.15 -4.69
CA VAL A 392 16.04 0.88 -5.37
C VAL A 392 15.75 -0.24 -4.37
N ILE A 393 16.56 -0.36 -3.31
CA ILE A 393 16.32 -1.31 -2.22
C ILE A 393 14.99 -1.03 -1.53
N ALA A 394 14.73 0.23 -1.17
CA ALA A 394 13.53 0.60 -0.43
C ALA A 394 12.24 0.39 -1.23
N GLN A 395 12.29 0.65 -2.54
CA GLN A 395 11.12 0.53 -3.42
C GLN A 395 10.89 -0.91 -3.88
N LEU A 396 11.95 -1.64 -4.24
CA LEU A 396 11.83 -2.97 -4.84
C LEU A 396 11.98 -4.11 -3.81
N ASN A 397 12.36 -3.78 -2.57
CA ASN A 397 12.58 -4.76 -1.49
C ASN A 397 13.60 -5.86 -1.88
N VAL A 398 14.64 -5.48 -2.62
CA VAL A 398 15.73 -6.34 -3.07
C VAL A 398 16.95 -6.24 -2.14
N ASN A 399 17.79 -7.27 -2.10
CA ASN A 399 19.03 -7.19 -1.33
C ASN A 399 20.03 -6.22 -1.97
N ARG A 400 20.89 -5.63 -1.14
CA ARG A 400 21.93 -4.70 -1.59
C ARG A 400 22.85 -5.28 -2.67
N ASP A 401 23.12 -6.58 -2.60
CA ASP A 401 24.02 -7.29 -3.52
C ASP A 401 23.40 -7.51 -4.90
N GLU A 402 22.07 -7.45 -5.00
CA GLU A 402 21.33 -7.55 -6.27
C GLU A 402 21.38 -6.23 -7.05
N VAL A 403 21.50 -5.09 -6.34
CA VAL A 403 21.57 -3.76 -6.94
C VAL A 403 22.99 -3.46 -7.44
N THR A 404 23.30 -4.02 -8.61
CA THR A 404 24.56 -3.81 -9.33
C THR A 404 24.40 -2.78 -10.44
N TYR A 405 25.52 -2.23 -10.93
CA TYR A 405 25.52 -1.26 -12.03
C TYR A 405 24.80 -1.78 -13.29
N ASN A 406 24.93 -3.07 -13.60
CA ASN A 406 24.34 -3.66 -14.80
C ASN A 406 22.95 -4.27 -14.55
N ALA A 407 22.43 -4.22 -13.32
CA ALA A 407 21.14 -4.82 -13.00
C ALA A 407 20.02 -4.15 -13.79
N SER A 408 19.24 -4.96 -14.51
CA SER A 408 18.03 -4.57 -15.21
C SER A 408 16.87 -4.44 -14.24
N PHE A 409 16.15 -3.31 -14.29
CA PHE A 409 14.99 -3.09 -13.44
C PHE A 409 13.91 -4.17 -13.64
N SER A 410 13.61 -4.53 -14.88
CA SER A 410 12.59 -5.53 -15.18
C SER A 410 13.06 -6.96 -15.03
N LYS A 411 14.26 -7.30 -15.55
CA LYS A 411 14.73 -8.69 -15.57
C LYS A 411 15.34 -9.15 -14.25
N ASP A 412 16.10 -8.27 -13.60
CA ASP A 412 16.90 -8.64 -12.43
C ASP A 412 16.27 -8.15 -11.13
N LEU A 413 15.51 -7.05 -11.15
CA LEU A 413 14.96 -6.41 -9.94
C LEU A 413 13.42 -6.42 -9.85
N GLY A 414 12.73 -7.05 -10.80
CA GLY A 414 11.30 -7.34 -10.71
C GLY A 414 10.34 -6.15 -10.90
N VAL A 415 10.80 -5.05 -11.52
CA VAL A 415 9.92 -3.94 -11.94
C VAL A 415 8.97 -4.42 -13.04
N CYS A 416 7.67 -4.20 -12.83
CA CYS A 416 6.60 -4.71 -13.68
C CYS A 416 6.20 -3.75 -14.80
#